data_AF-W1P324-F1
#
_entry.id   AF-W1P324-F1
#
_cell.length_a   1.000
_cell.length_b   1.000
_cell.length_c   1.000
_cell.angle_alpha   90.00
_cell.angle_beta   90.00
_cell.angle_gamma   90.00
#
_symmetry.space_group_name_H-M   'P 1'
#
loop_
_entity.id
_entity.type
_entity.pdbx_description
1 polymer ?
#
loop_
_entity_poly.entity_id
_entity_poly.type
_entity_poly.pdbx_seq_one_letter_code
_entity_poly.pdbx_strand_id
1 'polypeptide(L)'
;MELIAMGLFCVILALLAFVLWQWNEAWLMMPLLRDGANLPPGHLGLPFFGEMPKFLWYFKIIRRPDEFINSRKKRYGSQVGMYRCHLFGSPIIIVSDPTTNKFVLQSDHLFQIRWPHRELVGLNSLVSVEGKLHKRLRRCVIDAISQPQSLRQVILKVQPRILNALRLWASKGIIEADHEAKTKTVRHTYPHPTSVT
;
A
#
# COMPACT_ATOMS: atom_id res chain seq x y z
N MET A 1 37.89 -20.08 29.85
CA MET A 1 36.72 -19.58 30.61
C MET A 1 35.92 -18.56 29.81
N GLU A 2 36.54 -17.53 29.23
CA GLU A 2 35.80 -16.48 28.50
C GLU A 2 35.06 -16.95 27.24
N LEU A 3 35.63 -17.86 26.44
CA LEU A 3 34.95 -18.44 25.27
C LEU A 3 33.68 -19.23 25.65
N ILE A 4 33.71 -19.94 26.78
CA ILE A 4 32.57 -20.72 27.30
C ILE A 4 31.49 -19.76 27.83
N ALA A 5 31.91 -18.71 28.54
CA ALA A 5 30.99 -17.67 29.02
C ALA A 5 30.31 -16.92 27.86
N MET A 6 31.07 -16.58 26.81
CA MET A 6 30.53 -15.95 25.59
C MET A 6 29.57 -16.88 24.85
N GLY A 7 29.89 -18.17 24.75
CA GLY A 7 29.01 -19.19 24.17
C GLY A 7 27.68 -19.31 24.93
N LEU A 8 27.73 -19.43 26.26
CA LEU A 8 26.54 -19.48 27.11
C LEU A 8 25.69 -18.22 27.00
N PHE A 9 26.32 -17.05 26.96
CA PHE A 9 25.63 -15.77 26.78
C PHE A 9 24.87 -15.71 25.45
N CYS A 10 25.50 -16.12 24.34
CA CYS A 10 24.84 -16.19 23.04
C CYS A 10 23.64 -17.16 23.03
N VAL A 11 23.76 -18.32 23.70
CA VAL A 11 22.66 -19.28 23.82
C VAL A 11 21.50 -18.71 24.64
N ILE A 12 21.79 -18.05 25.77
CA ILE A 12 20.77 -17.40 26.60
C ILE A 12 20.05 -16.30 25.81
N LEU A 13 20.78 -15.46 25.07
CA LEU A 13 20.17 -14.44 24.21
C LEU A 13 19.29 -15.04 23.12
N ALA A 14 19.72 -16.13 22.48
CA ALA A 14 18.92 -16.82 21.46
C ALA A 14 17.64 -17.42 22.05
N LEU A 15 17.71 -18.01 23.24
CA LEU A 15 16.54 -18.55 23.94
C LEU A 15 15.56 -17.43 24.35
N LEU A 16 16.07 -16.32 24.89
CA LEU A 16 15.25 -15.16 25.23
C LEU A 16 14.56 -14.60 23.98
N ALA A 17 15.28 -14.45 22.87
CA ALA A 17 14.70 -14.00 21.61
C ALA A 17 13.62 -14.97 21.08
N PHE A 18 13.83 -16.27 21.19
CA PHE A 18 12.85 -17.29 20.81
C PHE A 18 11.60 -17.23 21.68
N VAL A 19 11.74 -17.11 23.01
CA VAL A 19 10.61 -16.97 23.93
C VAL A 19 9.84 -15.68 23.67
N LEU A 20 10.53 -14.56 23.45
CA LEU A 20 9.90 -13.29 23.09
C LEU A 20 9.15 -13.39 21.77
N TRP A 21 9.70 -14.07 20.76
CA TRP A 21 9.03 -14.30 19.49
C TRP A 21 7.75 -15.12 19.66
N GLN A 22 7.82 -16.24 20.39
CA GLN A 22 6.67 -17.10 20.64
C GLN A 22 5.58 -16.39 21.45
N TRP A 23 5.99 -15.61 22.47
CA TRP A 23 5.06 -14.80 23.25
C TRP A 23 4.39 -13.73 22.39
N ASN A 24 5.12 -13.05 21.50
CA ASN A 24 4.56 -12.06 20.59
C ASN A 24 3.53 -12.67 19.62
N GLU A 25 3.85 -13.83 19.02
CA GLU A 25 2.91 -14.57 18.17
C GLU A 25 1.67 -14.98 18.97
N ALA A 26 1.83 -15.59 20.14
CA ALA A 26 0.71 -16.02 20.97
C ALA A 26 -0.14 -14.81 21.39
N TRP A 27 0.47 -13.75 21.96
CA TRP A 27 -0.25 -12.59 22.47
C TRP A 27 -1.10 -11.91 21.40
N LEU A 28 -0.53 -11.67 20.21
CA LEU A 28 -1.24 -10.97 19.14
C LEU A 28 -2.29 -11.87 18.46
N MET A 29 -2.13 -13.21 18.52
CA MET A 29 -3.06 -14.16 17.91
C MET A 29 -4.12 -14.71 18.86
N MET A 30 -3.91 -14.61 20.17
CA MET A 30 -4.86 -15.10 21.19
C MET A 30 -6.29 -14.59 20.98
N PRO A 31 -6.54 -13.31 20.61
CA PRO A 31 -7.88 -12.85 20.29
C PRO A 31 -8.48 -13.54 19.06
N LEU A 32 -7.66 -13.80 18.03
CA LEU A 32 -8.09 -14.39 16.75
C LEU A 32 -8.34 -15.89 16.85
N LEU A 33 -7.60 -16.60 17.71
CA LEU A 33 -7.71 -18.04 17.91
C LEU A 33 -8.85 -18.42 18.86
N ARG A 34 -9.28 -17.51 19.75
CA ARG A 34 -10.41 -17.74 20.68
C ARG A 34 -11.73 -18.00 19.96
N ASP A 35 -11.89 -17.47 18.75
CA ASP A 35 -13.09 -17.64 17.93
C ASP A 35 -13.06 -18.91 17.05
N GLY A 36 -12.05 -19.77 17.20
CA GLY A 36 -11.93 -21.02 16.44
C GLY A 36 -11.64 -20.82 14.95
N ALA A 37 -11.13 -19.65 14.56
CA ALA A 37 -10.89 -19.31 13.18
C ALA A 37 -9.64 -20.00 12.61
N ASN A 38 -9.78 -20.60 11.43
CA ASN A 38 -8.64 -21.10 10.65
C ASN A 38 -7.92 -19.91 10.02
N LEU A 39 -6.74 -19.58 10.55
CA LEU A 39 -5.94 -18.46 10.06
C LEU A 39 -5.08 -18.88 8.85
N PRO A 40 -4.90 -17.99 7.87
CA PRO A 40 -4.00 -18.26 6.75
C PRO A 40 -2.56 -18.46 7.24
N PRO A 41 -1.74 -19.23 6.51
CA PRO A 41 -0.35 -19.46 6.89
C PRO A 41 0.45 -18.16 6.87
N GLY A 42 1.48 -18.09 7.71
CA GLY A 42 2.31 -16.90 7.85
C GLY A 42 2.92 -16.79 9.24
N HIS A 43 3.65 -15.70 9.48
CA HIS A 43 4.16 -15.29 10.78
C HIS A 43 3.98 -13.79 10.91
N LEU A 44 3.74 -13.31 12.13
CA LEU A 44 3.65 -11.89 12.43
C LEU A 44 5.02 -11.23 12.33
N GLY A 45 6.10 -11.94 12.64
CA GLY A 45 7.44 -11.39 12.51
C GLY A 45 8.01 -10.90 13.84
N LEU A 46 8.90 -9.91 13.80
CA LEU A 46 9.53 -9.36 15.00
C LEU A 46 8.48 -8.74 15.94
N PRO A 47 8.71 -8.78 17.26
CA PRO A 47 7.88 -8.03 18.20
C PRO A 47 7.80 -6.55 17.81
N PHE A 48 6.61 -5.97 17.86
CA PHE A 48 6.27 -4.58 17.51
C PHE A 48 6.47 -4.16 16.04
N PHE A 49 7.57 -4.55 15.40
CA PHE A 49 7.88 -4.15 14.01
C PHE A 49 7.36 -5.13 12.96
N GLY A 50 7.10 -6.38 13.35
CA GLY A 50 6.64 -7.41 12.45
C GLY A 50 7.59 -7.63 11.29
N GLU A 51 7.06 -7.48 10.08
CA GLU A 51 7.79 -7.59 8.82
C GLU A 51 8.14 -6.22 8.20
N MET A 52 7.94 -5.11 8.92
CA MET A 52 8.25 -3.77 8.41
C MET A 52 9.70 -3.61 7.91
N PRO A 53 10.74 -4.16 8.56
CA PRO A 53 12.11 -4.05 8.03
C PRO A 53 12.27 -4.75 6.68
N LYS A 54 11.69 -5.95 6.52
CA LYS A 54 11.70 -6.68 5.24
C LYS A 54 10.90 -5.94 4.18
N PHE A 55 9.74 -5.40 4.55
CA PHE A 55 8.92 -4.58 3.66
C PHE A 55 9.72 -3.37 3.15
N LEU A 56 10.34 -2.59 4.05
CA LEU A 56 11.17 -1.44 3.68
C LEU A 56 12.39 -1.84 2.84
N TRP A 57 13.00 -2.98 3.13
CA TRP A 57 14.11 -3.51 2.36
C TRP A 57 13.73 -3.76 0.89
N TYR A 58 12.62 -4.46 0.64
CA TYR A 58 12.15 -4.73 -0.73
C TYR A 58 11.67 -3.46 -1.45
N PHE A 59 10.92 -2.59 -0.75
CA PHE A 59 10.31 -1.40 -1.37
C PHE A 59 11.28 -0.23 -1.56
N LYS A 60 12.13 0.05 -0.57
CA LYS A 60 12.99 1.25 -0.56
C LYS A 60 14.42 0.97 -1.01
N ILE A 61 14.99 -0.16 -0.58
CA ILE A 61 16.42 -0.46 -0.80
C ILE A 61 16.61 -1.20 -2.13
N ILE A 62 16.00 -2.37 -2.29
CA ILE A 62 16.13 -3.20 -3.49
C ILE A 62 15.25 -2.69 -4.64
N ARG A 63 14.19 -1.93 -4.35
CA ARG A 63 13.19 -1.45 -5.31
C ARG A 63 12.54 -2.58 -6.12
N ARG A 64 12.31 -3.73 -5.46
CA ARG A 64 11.63 -4.91 -6.03
C ARG A 64 10.46 -5.31 -5.13
N PRO A 65 9.35 -4.57 -5.16
CA PRO A 65 8.21 -4.84 -4.30
C PRO A 65 7.56 -6.21 -4.59
N ASP A 66 7.62 -6.69 -5.83
CA ASP A 66 7.04 -7.97 -6.23
C ASP A 66 7.70 -9.16 -5.52
N GLU A 67 9.00 -9.06 -5.21
CA GLU A 67 9.73 -10.10 -4.49
C GLU A 67 9.22 -10.28 -3.04
N PHE A 68 8.64 -9.24 -2.43
CA PHE A 68 8.01 -9.35 -1.12
C PHE A 68 6.80 -10.30 -1.14
N ILE A 69 6.02 -10.29 -2.21
CA ILE A 69 4.87 -11.19 -2.38
C ILE A 69 5.34 -12.56 -2.91
N ASN A 70 6.25 -12.58 -3.87
CA ASN A 70 6.74 -13.83 -4.47
C ASN A 70 7.48 -14.71 -3.46
N SER A 71 8.21 -14.12 -2.50
CA SER A 71 8.86 -14.88 -1.43
C SER A 71 7.86 -15.64 -0.55
N ARG A 72 6.67 -15.08 -0.32
CA ARG A 72 5.58 -15.75 0.42
C ARG A 72 4.92 -16.85 -0.40
N LYS A 73 4.67 -16.59 -1.69
CA LYS A 73 4.17 -17.61 -2.62
C LYS A 73 5.10 -18.82 -2.66
N LYS A 74 6.41 -18.59 -2.72
CA LYS A 74 7.43 -19.66 -2.69
C LYS A 74 7.45 -20.42 -1.37
N ARG A 75 7.27 -19.74 -0.23
CA ARG A 75 7.36 -20.34 1.11
C ARG A 75 6.12 -21.15 1.49
N TYR A 76 4.93 -20.61 1.23
CA TYR A 76 3.67 -21.17 1.72
C TYR A 76 2.85 -21.85 0.62
N GLY A 77 3.30 -21.77 -0.63
CA GLY A 77 2.61 -22.29 -1.80
C GLY A 77 1.83 -21.20 -2.53
N SER A 78 1.90 -21.25 -3.87
CA SER A 78 1.21 -20.31 -4.76
C SER A 78 -0.31 -20.44 -4.72
N GLN A 79 -0.82 -21.62 -4.33
CA GLN A 79 -2.25 -21.91 -4.28
C GLN A 79 -2.97 -21.30 -3.07
N VAL A 80 -2.24 -20.98 -2.00
CA VAL A 80 -2.85 -20.44 -0.77
C VAL A 80 -3.39 -19.04 -1.02
N GLY A 81 -2.61 -18.20 -1.72
CA GLY A 81 -3.04 -16.87 -2.12
C GLY A 81 -3.38 -15.89 -0.99
N MET A 82 -3.21 -16.27 0.27
CA MET A 82 -3.49 -15.47 1.46
C MET A 82 -2.45 -15.74 2.53
N TYR A 83 -1.89 -14.67 3.12
CA TYR A 83 -0.80 -14.80 4.09
C TYR A 83 -0.99 -13.83 5.26
N ARG A 84 -0.78 -14.31 6.49
CA ARG A 84 -0.77 -13.43 7.67
C ARG A 84 0.62 -12.80 7.87
N CYS A 85 0.63 -11.53 8.29
CA CYS A 85 1.85 -10.83 8.72
C CYS A 85 1.53 -9.67 9.66
N HIS A 86 2.56 -9.02 10.20
CA HIS A 86 2.41 -7.77 10.95
C HIS A 86 3.09 -6.63 10.19
N LEU A 87 2.30 -5.64 9.76
CA LEU A 87 2.77 -4.47 9.02
C LEU A 87 2.04 -3.22 9.52
N PHE A 88 2.73 -2.08 9.47
CA PHE A 88 2.21 -0.79 9.93
C PHE A 88 1.69 -0.80 11.38
N GLY A 89 2.32 -1.59 12.25
CA GLY A 89 1.95 -1.69 13.68
C GLY A 89 0.66 -2.45 13.93
N SER A 90 0.14 -3.21 12.95
CA SER A 90 -1.07 -4.01 13.11
C SER A 90 -0.95 -5.38 12.42
N PRO A 91 -1.64 -6.43 12.93
CA PRO A 91 -1.74 -7.71 12.25
C PRO A 91 -2.61 -7.55 11.01
N ILE A 92 -2.12 -8.00 9.86
CA ILE A 92 -2.82 -7.91 8.59
C ILE A 92 -2.76 -9.22 7.80
N ILE A 93 -3.71 -9.38 6.89
CA ILE A 93 -3.75 -10.48 5.92
C ILE A 93 -3.47 -9.88 4.53
N ILE A 94 -2.43 -10.39 3.88
CA ILE A 94 -2.11 -10.06 2.50
C ILE A 94 -2.83 -11.07 1.60
N VAL A 95 -3.67 -10.57 0.71
CA VAL A 95 -4.38 -11.38 -0.29
C VAL A 95 -3.74 -11.16 -1.67
N SER A 96 -3.26 -12.24 -2.26
CA SER A 96 -2.67 -12.29 -3.60
C SER A 96 -3.51 -13.10 -4.60
N ASP A 97 -4.57 -13.76 -4.14
CA ASP A 97 -5.51 -14.49 -4.97
C ASP A 97 -6.53 -13.55 -5.64
N PRO A 98 -6.71 -13.61 -6.97
CA PRO A 98 -7.63 -12.72 -7.68
C PRO A 98 -9.10 -12.91 -7.28
N THR A 99 -9.54 -14.13 -6.97
CA THR A 99 -10.94 -14.40 -6.63
C THR A 99 -11.29 -13.79 -5.27
N THR A 100 -10.41 -13.94 -4.31
CA THR A 100 -10.52 -13.37 -2.97
C THR A 100 -10.41 -11.85 -3.02
N ASN A 101 -9.48 -11.30 -3.81
CA ASN A 101 -9.37 -9.86 -4.03
C ASN A 101 -10.66 -9.27 -4.60
N LYS A 102 -11.27 -9.94 -5.59
CA LYS A 102 -12.56 -9.52 -6.14
C LYS A 102 -13.65 -9.52 -5.06
N PHE A 103 -13.72 -10.56 -4.24
CA PHE A 103 -14.67 -10.64 -3.12
C PHE A 103 -14.48 -9.50 -2.11
N VAL A 104 -13.24 -9.23 -1.69
CA VAL A 104 -12.92 -8.13 -0.75
C VAL A 104 -13.32 -6.77 -1.33
N LEU A 105 -13.04 -6.52 -2.62
CA LEU A 105 -13.35 -5.26 -3.29
C LEU A 105 -14.85 -5.05 -3.55
N GLN A 106 -15.62 -6.14 -3.67
CA GLN A 106 -17.07 -6.08 -3.88
C GLN A 106 -17.86 -6.01 -2.57
N SER A 107 -17.31 -6.50 -1.47
CA SER A 107 -17.96 -6.59 -0.16
C SER A 107 -17.70 -5.35 0.71
N ASP A 108 -18.17 -4.19 0.26
CA ASP A 108 -18.01 -2.88 0.96
C ASP A 108 -18.62 -2.85 2.38
N HIS A 109 -19.54 -3.78 2.67
CA HIS A 109 -20.20 -3.93 3.97
C HIS A 109 -19.41 -4.81 4.95
N LEU A 110 -18.54 -5.69 4.45
CA LEU A 110 -17.67 -6.56 5.28
C LEU A 110 -16.28 -5.96 5.47
N PHE A 111 -15.77 -5.27 4.44
CA PHE A 111 -14.43 -4.71 4.44
C PHE A 111 -14.47 -3.19 4.28
N GLN A 112 -13.81 -2.51 5.21
CA GLN A 112 -13.66 -1.06 5.19
C GLN A 112 -12.27 -0.68 4.66
N ILE A 113 -12.21 0.41 3.89
CA ILE A 113 -10.95 0.98 3.44
C ILE A 113 -10.26 1.63 4.65
N ARG A 114 -9.15 1.04 5.09
CA ARG A 114 -8.33 1.58 6.18
C ARG A 114 -6.96 2.00 5.65
N TRP A 115 -6.73 3.30 5.59
CA TRP A 115 -5.41 3.86 5.34
C TRP A 115 -4.62 4.01 6.66
N PRO A 116 -3.32 3.64 6.70
CA PRO A 116 -2.51 3.76 7.91
C PRO A 116 -2.41 5.20 8.46
N HIS A 117 -2.39 6.20 7.56
CA HIS A 117 -2.27 7.61 7.92
C HIS A 117 -3.31 8.43 7.15
N ARG A 118 -4.57 8.44 7.62
CA ARG A 118 -5.68 9.15 6.97
C ARG A 118 -5.48 10.67 6.95
N GLU A 119 -4.73 11.21 7.90
CA GLU A 119 -4.42 12.64 8.03
C GLU A 119 -3.68 13.19 6.80
N LEU A 120 -2.79 12.39 6.19
CA LEU A 120 -2.02 12.81 5.02
C LEU A 120 -2.88 13.07 3.78
N VAL A 121 -4.01 12.36 3.66
CA VAL A 121 -4.91 12.47 2.52
C VAL A 121 -6.08 13.42 2.83
N GLY A 122 -6.28 13.75 4.11
CA GLY A 122 -7.40 14.52 4.61
C GLY A 122 -8.55 13.64 5.08
N LEU A 123 -9.11 13.97 6.24
CA LEU A 123 -10.15 13.18 6.91
C LEU A 123 -11.45 13.07 6.10
N ASN A 124 -11.75 14.10 5.30
CA ASN A 124 -12.92 14.18 4.42
C ASN A 124 -12.62 13.73 2.98
N SER A 125 -11.46 13.13 2.73
CA SER A 125 -11.11 12.63 1.40
C SER A 125 -11.92 11.38 1.04
N LEU A 126 -12.06 11.12 -0.26
CA LEU A 126 -12.75 9.93 -0.75
C LEU A 126 -12.17 8.62 -0.20
N VAL A 127 -10.87 8.60 0.11
CA VAL A 127 -10.16 7.40 0.61
C VAL A 127 -10.26 7.23 2.13
N SER A 128 -10.70 8.27 2.85
CA SER A 128 -10.82 8.30 4.31
C SER A 128 -12.27 8.15 4.80
N VAL A 129 -13.23 8.59 3.98
CA VAL A 129 -14.65 8.60 4.30
C VAL A 129 -15.30 7.25 4.02
N GLU A 130 -16.31 6.88 4.81
CA GLU A 130 -16.98 5.57 4.74
C GLU A 130 -18.50 5.67 4.54
N GLY A 131 -19.13 4.53 4.24
CA GLY A 131 -20.58 4.38 4.20
C GLY A 131 -21.33 5.29 3.22
N LYS A 132 -22.42 5.92 3.69
CA LYS A 132 -23.28 6.78 2.87
C LYS A 132 -22.53 8.00 2.34
N LEU A 133 -21.63 8.59 3.14
CA LEU A 133 -20.87 9.77 2.73
C LEU A 133 -19.88 9.42 1.62
N HIS A 134 -19.21 8.26 1.72
CA HIS A 134 -18.35 7.74 0.64
C HIS A 134 -19.14 7.54 -0.66
N LYS A 135 -20.32 6.89 -0.59
CA LYS A 135 -21.19 6.67 -1.76
C LYS A 135 -21.60 7.98 -2.43
N ARG A 136 -21.90 9.02 -1.62
CA ARG A 136 -22.29 10.35 -2.12
C ARG A 136 -21.12 11.07 -2.78
N LEU A 137 -19.95 11.13 -2.12
CA LEU A 137 -18.73 11.73 -2.66
C LEU A 137 -18.27 11.02 -3.94
N ARG A 138 -18.22 9.69 -3.92
CA ARG A 138 -17.85 8.87 -5.09
C ARG A 138 -18.75 9.17 -6.27
N ARG A 139 -20.07 9.24 -6.05
CA ARG A 139 -21.04 9.54 -7.10
C ARG A 139 -20.79 10.93 -7.69
N CYS A 140 -20.63 11.96 -6.85
CA CYS A 140 -20.32 13.31 -7.34
C CYS A 140 -19.05 13.35 -8.20
N VAL A 141 -17.98 12.66 -7.78
CA VAL A 141 -16.71 12.61 -8.54
C VAL A 141 -16.89 11.85 -9.86
N ILE A 142 -17.55 10.70 -9.84
CA ILE A 142 -17.79 9.89 -11.04
C ILE A 142 -18.70 10.66 -12.01
N ASP A 143 -19.77 11.29 -11.54
CA ASP A 143 -20.69 12.04 -12.39
C ASP A 143 -19.98 13.23 -13.05
N ALA A 144 -19.11 13.92 -12.31
CA ALA A 144 -18.33 15.03 -12.85
C ALA A 144 -17.39 14.59 -13.97
N ILE A 145 -16.80 13.39 -13.87
CA ILE A 145 -15.79 12.89 -14.83
C ILE A 145 -16.41 12.08 -15.97
N SER A 146 -17.45 11.29 -15.69
CA SER A 146 -18.02 10.31 -16.61
C SER A 146 -19.06 10.90 -17.57
N GLN A 147 -19.46 12.16 -17.38
CA GLN A 147 -20.34 12.85 -18.32
C GLN A 147 -19.64 13.04 -19.68
N PRO A 148 -20.28 12.67 -20.81
CA PRO A 148 -19.69 12.82 -22.14
C PRO A 148 -19.24 14.26 -22.44
N GLN A 149 -19.99 15.25 -21.95
CA GLN A 149 -19.64 16.66 -22.10
C GLN A 149 -18.38 17.02 -21.32
N SER A 150 -18.22 16.54 -20.08
CA SER A 150 -17.02 16.73 -19.27
C SER A 150 -15.80 16.10 -19.94
N LEU A 151 -15.91 14.86 -20.42
CA LEU A 151 -14.83 14.17 -21.14
C LEU A 151 -14.42 14.96 -22.40
N ARG A 152 -15.40 15.42 -23.18
CA ARG A 152 -15.13 16.25 -24.37
C ARG A 152 -14.38 17.53 -24.00
N GLN A 153 -14.79 18.23 -22.95
CA GLN A 153 -14.12 19.45 -22.49
C GLN A 153 -12.70 19.16 -21.98
N VAL A 154 -12.49 18.06 -21.25
CA VAL A 154 -11.17 17.63 -20.79
C VAL A 154 -10.27 17.38 -22.00
N ILE A 155 -10.72 16.61 -22.99
CA ILE A 155 -9.93 16.33 -24.20
C ILE A 155 -9.56 17.63 -24.93
N LEU A 156 -10.53 18.52 -25.15
CA LEU A 156 -10.30 19.79 -25.85
C LEU A 156 -9.30 20.70 -25.12
N LYS A 157 -9.27 20.68 -23.79
CA LYS A 157 -8.32 21.46 -22.99
C LYS A 157 -6.94 20.80 -22.86
N VAL A 158 -6.90 19.47 -22.81
CA VAL A 158 -5.68 18.69 -22.55
C VAL A 158 -4.89 18.43 -23.83
N GLN A 159 -5.56 18.08 -24.93
CA GLN A 159 -4.93 17.74 -26.21
C GLN A 159 -3.93 18.79 -26.72
N PRO A 160 -4.26 20.10 -26.82
CA PRO A 160 -3.29 21.09 -27.29
C PRO A 160 -2.09 21.22 -26.36
N ARG A 161 -2.26 21.00 -25.05
CA ARG A 161 -1.17 21.05 -24.07
C ARG A 161 -0.23 19.86 -24.20
N ILE A 162 -0.78 18.66 -24.41
CA ILE A 162 0.03 17.46 -24.69
C ILE A 162 0.82 17.66 -25.98
N LEU A 163 0.17 18.13 -27.06
CA LEU A 163 0.85 18.39 -28.33
C LEU A 163 1.99 19.40 -28.19
N ASN A 164 1.77 20.50 -27.45
CA ASN A 164 2.81 21.49 -27.19
C ASN A 164 3.95 20.93 -26.32
N ALA A 165 3.64 20.13 -25.29
CA ALA A 165 4.66 19.48 -24.47
C ALA A 165 5.53 18.52 -25.30
N LEU A 166 4.90 17.68 -26.14
CA LEU A 166 5.60 16.74 -27.01
C LEU A 166 6.50 17.45 -28.02
N ARG A 167 6.03 18.55 -28.63
CA ARG A 167 6.85 19.37 -29.55
C ARG A 167 8.07 19.97 -28.84
N LEU A 168 7.89 20.53 -27.64
CA LEU A 168 8.97 21.07 -26.82
C LEU A 168 9.99 20.01 -26.40
N TRP A 169 9.51 18.81 -26.08
CA TRP A 169 10.39 17.69 -25.73
C TRP A 169 11.19 17.19 -26.92
N ALA A 170 10.54 17.09 -28.09
CA ALA A 170 11.21 16.71 -29.34
C ALA A 170 12.33 17.70 -29.71
N SER A 171 12.17 19.00 -29.45
CA SER A 171 13.20 20.00 -29.73
C SER A 171 14.35 20.02 -28.71
N LYS A 172 14.16 19.47 -27.51
CA LYS A 172 15.20 19.44 -26.45
C LYS A 172 16.17 18.25 -26.58
N GLY A 173 15.82 17.23 -27.35
CA GLY A 173 16.62 16.02 -27.54
C GLY A 173 16.62 15.10 -26.32
N ILE A 174 17.28 15.50 -25.23
CA ILE A 174 17.31 14.75 -23.96
C ILE A 174 16.41 15.44 -22.95
N ILE A 175 15.47 14.68 -22.37
CA ILE A 175 14.57 15.16 -21.32
C ILE A 175 14.60 14.23 -20.11
N GLU A 176 14.38 14.81 -18.93
CA GLU A 176 14.04 14.04 -17.73
C GLU A 176 12.53 13.81 -17.69
N ALA A 177 12.09 12.64 -18.16
CA ALA A 177 10.68 12.35 -18.38
C ALA A 177 9.81 12.48 -17.12
N ASP A 178 10.31 12.05 -15.96
CA ASP A 178 9.57 12.14 -14.68
C ASP A 178 9.32 13.60 -14.27
N HIS A 179 10.36 14.43 -14.32
CA HIS A 179 10.28 15.85 -13.98
C HIS A 179 9.33 16.61 -14.91
N GLU A 180 9.46 16.39 -16.22
CA GLU A 180 8.62 17.05 -17.22
C GLU A 180 7.16 16.59 -17.12
N ALA A 181 6.89 15.29 -16.98
CA ALA A 181 5.53 14.76 -16.84
C ALA A 181 4.82 15.31 -15.59
N LYS A 182 5.52 15.35 -14.45
CA LYS A 182 4.99 15.92 -13.19
C LYS A 182 4.68 17.41 -13.34
N THR A 183 5.61 18.17 -13.92
CA THR A 183 5.44 19.62 -14.11
C THR A 183 4.23 19.94 -14.99
N LYS A 184 4.01 19.18 -16.07
CA LYS A 184 2.83 19.38 -16.94
C LYS A 184 1.52 18.97 -16.25
N THR A 185 1.54 17.88 -15.47
CA THR A 185 0.35 17.40 -14.74
C THR A 185 -0.06 18.38 -13.64
N VAL A 186 0.87 18.82 -12.80
CA VAL A 186 0.59 19.77 -11.72
C VAL A 186 0.10 21.12 -12.27
N ARG A 187 0.73 21.62 -13.33
CA ARG A 187 0.31 22.87 -14.00
C ARG A 187 -1.07 22.74 -14.67
N HIS A 188 -1.52 21.52 -15.00
CA HIS A 188 -2.87 21.31 -15.49
C HIS A 188 -3.91 21.40 -14.35
N THR A 189 -3.63 20.77 -13.21
CA THR A 189 -4.53 20.76 -12.05
C THR A 189 -4.60 22.12 -11.35
N TYR A 190 -3.48 22.85 -11.31
CA TYR A 190 -3.39 24.18 -10.71
C TYR A 190 -2.85 25.18 -11.73
N PRO A 191 -3.70 25.69 -12.64
CA PRO A 191 -3.30 26.83 -13.47
C PRO A 191 -3.05 28.03 -12.55
N HIS A 192 -1.85 28.61 -12.60
CA HIS A 192 -1.63 29.91 -11.95
C HIS A 192 -2.71 30.89 -12.43
N PRO A 193 -3.25 31.76 -11.56
CA PRO A 193 -4.03 32.88 -12.04
C PRO A 193 -3.15 33.65 -13.00
N THR A 194 -3.49 33.63 -14.29
CA THR A 194 -2.89 34.51 -15.27
C THR A 194 -3.10 35.91 -14.75
N SER A 195 -2.01 36.61 -14.42
CA SER A 195 -2.03 38.04 -14.15
C SER A 195 -2.79 38.69 -15.29
N VAL A 196 -3.97 39.20 -14.99
CA VAL A 196 -4.74 40.02 -15.91
C VAL A 196 -3.96 41.32 -16.02
N THR A 197 -3.32 41.52 -17.18
CA THR A 197 -2.83 42.81 -17.67
C THR A 197 -3.30 42.94 -19.10
#